data_AF-A0A7C3S2N9-F1
#
_entry.id   AF-A0A7C3S2N9-F1
#
_cell.length_a   1.000
_cell.length_b   1.000
_cell.length_c   1.000
_cell.angle_alpha   90.00
_cell.angle_beta   90.00
_cell.angle_gamma   90.00
#
_symmetry.space_group_name_H-M   'P 1'
#
loop_
_entity.id
_entity.type
_entity.pdbx_description
1 polymer ?
#
loop_
_entity_poly.entity_id
_entity_poly.type
_entity_poly.pdbx_seq_one_letter_code
_entity_poly.pdbx_strand_id
1 'polypeptide(L)'
;MGDLKRGSEEAAENSLVVVEGFCNLQGGFMKAIVKVKEEAGAMEVKELPVPKPGRGEVLVQMKAAGICYSDVMILANKYKGRVPVPIPLIMGH
;
A
#
# COMPACT_ATOMS: atom_id res chain seq x y z
N MET A 1 14.02 20.33 39.36
CA MET A 1 13.75 21.53 38.54
C MET A 1 14.01 21.17 37.10
N GLY A 2 12.96 21.12 36.27
CA GLY A 2 13.05 20.67 34.88
C GLY A 2 11.71 20.13 34.43
N ASP A 3 10.76 21.04 34.29
CA ASP A 3 9.34 20.79 34.08
C ASP A 3 9.05 19.96 32.81
N LEU A 4 8.49 18.77 33.04
CA LEU A 4 7.82 17.96 32.04
C LEU A 4 6.50 18.66 31.68
N LYS A 5 6.52 19.50 30.64
CA LYS A 5 5.30 20.09 30.09
C LYS A 5 4.48 19.01 29.38
N ARG A 6 3.41 18.62 30.07
CA ARG A 6 2.16 18.06 29.54
C ARG A 6 1.77 18.80 28.25
N GLY A 7 1.82 18.09 27.13
CA GLY A 7 1.04 18.41 25.93
C GLY A 7 -0.22 17.56 25.96
N SER A 8 -1.35 18.26 25.92
CA SER A 8 -2.71 17.76 26.10
C SER A 8 -3.16 16.76 25.06
N GLU A 9 -4.05 15.90 25.52
CA GLU A 9 -4.85 14.92 24.78
C GLU A 9 -5.51 15.52 23.55
N GLU A 10 -5.44 14.78 22.43
CA GLU A 10 -6.64 14.41 21.68
C GLU A 10 -6.33 13.11 20.93
N ALA A 11 -6.49 11.99 21.63
CA ALA A 11 -6.44 10.67 21.05
C ALA A 11 -7.74 10.47 20.25
N ALA A 12 -7.67 10.66 18.94
CA ALA A 12 -8.69 10.14 18.05
C ALA A 12 -8.56 8.61 18.03
N GLU A 13 -9.57 7.98 18.63
CA GLU A 13 -9.79 6.54 18.76
C GLU A 13 -9.75 5.76 17.42
N ASN A 14 -9.42 4.49 17.59
CA ASN A 14 -9.84 3.33 16.78
C ASN A 14 -9.15 3.10 15.44
N SER A 15 -8.07 2.32 15.48
CA SER A 15 -8.19 0.85 15.35
C SER A 15 -6.82 0.21 15.50
N LEU A 16 -6.64 -0.51 16.60
CA LEU A 16 -5.45 -1.29 16.91
C LEU A 16 -5.59 -2.62 16.15
N VAL A 17 -4.77 -2.85 15.12
CA VAL A 17 -4.65 -4.17 14.48
C VAL A 17 -3.24 -4.69 14.76
N VAL A 18 -3.14 -5.52 15.80
CA VAL A 18 -1.98 -6.38 16.04
C VAL A 18 -2.10 -7.54 15.06
N VAL A 19 -1.07 -7.74 14.23
CA VAL A 19 -0.89 -8.99 13.49
C VAL A 19 0.42 -9.60 13.97
N GLU A 20 0.28 -10.71 14.70
CA GLU A 20 1.41 -11.47 15.21
C GLU A 20 2.32 -11.99 14.08
N GLY A 21 3.62 -12.03 14.37
CA GLY A 21 4.64 -12.62 13.49
C GLY A 21 5.47 -11.57 12.73
N PHE A 22 6.31 -10.82 13.45
CA PHE A 22 7.40 -10.06 12.83
C PHE A 22 8.43 -11.03 12.23
N CYS A 23 8.15 -11.53 11.02
CA CYS A 23 9.23 -11.92 10.12
C CYS A 23 9.85 -10.61 9.62
N ASN A 24 11.13 -10.37 9.94
CA ASN A 24 11.88 -9.16 9.59
C ASN A 24 11.74 -8.79 8.10
N LEU A 25 10.74 -7.96 7.78
CA LEU A 25 10.51 -7.42 6.43
C LEU A 25 11.43 -6.22 6.12
N GLN A 26 12.25 -5.78 7.07
CA GLN A 26 13.17 -4.66 6.90
C GLN A 26 14.38 -5.10 6.05
N GLY A 27 14.39 -4.69 4.77
CA GLY A 27 15.51 -4.90 3.85
C GLY A 27 15.34 -6.04 2.83
N GLY A 28 14.15 -6.61 2.67
CA GLY A 28 13.85 -7.65 1.69
C GLY A 28 13.17 -7.16 0.41
N PHE A 29 12.82 -8.10 -0.48
CA PHE A 29 11.96 -7.86 -1.64
C PHE A 29 10.54 -8.42 -1.37
N MET A 30 9.53 -7.77 -1.94
CA MET A 30 8.14 -8.22 -2.00
C MET A 30 7.71 -8.42 -3.45
N LYS A 31 6.76 -9.33 -3.68
CA LYS A 31 6.13 -9.49 -5.00
C LYS A 31 4.90 -8.60 -5.09
N ALA A 32 4.75 -7.92 -6.21
CA ALA A 32 3.60 -7.07 -6.50
C ALA A 32 3.13 -7.26 -7.94
N ILE A 33 1.83 -7.12 -8.16
CA ILE A 33 1.25 -7.04 -9.50
C ILE A 33 1.30 -5.57 -9.92
N VAL A 34 2.04 -5.29 -11.00
CA VAL A 34 2.32 -3.93 -11.46
C VAL A 34 1.76 -3.75 -12.86
N LYS A 35 0.93 -2.73 -13.06
CA LYS A 35 0.64 -2.20 -14.40
C LYS A 35 1.86 -1.41 -14.85
N VAL A 36 2.60 -1.95 -15.82
CA VAL A 36 3.93 -1.45 -16.20
C VAL A 36 3.89 -0.41 -17.30
N LYS A 37 2.84 -0.44 -18.13
CA LYS A 37 2.63 0.45 -19.27
C LYS A 37 1.14 0.71 -19.46
N GLU A 38 0.77 1.64 -20.32
CA GLU A 38 -0.63 1.98 -20.56
C GLU A 38 -1.40 0.91 -21.32
N GLU A 39 -0.74 0.09 -22.15
CA GLU A 39 -1.44 -0.81 -23.06
C GLU A 39 -2.32 -1.83 -22.30
N ALA A 40 -3.41 -2.26 -22.95
CA ALA A 40 -4.28 -3.28 -22.38
C ALA A 40 -3.47 -4.58 -22.14
N GLY A 41 -3.64 -5.16 -20.95
CA GLY A 41 -2.91 -6.38 -20.57
C GLY A 41 -1.46 -6.18 -20.11
N ALA A 42 -0.92 -4.95 -20.12
CA ALA A 42 0.46 -4.67 -19.70
C ALA A 42 0.65 -4.72 -18.17
N MET A 43 0.54 -5.93 -17.61
CA MET A 43 0.60 -6.22 -16.19
C MET A 43 1.63 -7.33 -15.93
N GLU A 44 2.49 -7.12 -14.94
CA GLU A 44 3.59 -8.03 -14.62
C GLU A 44 3.67 -8.26 -13.11
N VAL A 45 4.08 -9.46 -12.70
CA VAL A 45 4.51 -9.71 -11.32
C VAL A 45 5.97 -9.29 -11.20
N LYS A 46 6.25 -8.32 -10.32
CA LYS A 46 7.61 -7.81 -10.07
C LYS A 46 8.04 -8.01 -8.64
N GLU A 47 9.33 -8.24 -8.45
CA GLU A 47 9.99 -8.13 -7.16
C GLU A 47 10.41 -6.67 -6.93
N LEU A 48 9.92 -6.08 -5.85
CA LEU A 48 10.16 -4.69 -5.45
C LEU A 48 10.75 -4.67 -4.05
N PRO A 49 11.59 -3.69 -3.70
CA PRO A 49 12.06 -3.56 -2.32
C PRO A 49 10.87 -3.36 -1.39
N VAL A 50 10.90 -4.00 -0.22
CA VAL A 50 9.91 -3.76 0.82
C VAL A 50 10.03 -2.30 1.27
N PRO A 51 8.95 -1.50 1.24
CA PRO A 51 9.01 -0.11 1.62
C PRO A 51 9.27 0.03 3.13
N LYS A 52 10.05 1.05 3.51
CA LYS A 52 10.24 1.44 4.91
C LYS A 52 9.15 2.45 5.27
N PRO A 53 8.25 2.16 6.23
CA PRO A 53 7.21 3.11 6.61
C PRO A 53 7.82 4.37 7.23
N GLY A 54 7.26 5.53 6.87
CA GLY A 54 7.56 6.82 7.46
C GLY A 54 6.87 7.04 8.81
N ARG A 55 6.96 8.26 9.33
CA ARG A 55 6.30 8.62 10.60
C ARG A 55 4.78 8.65 10.38
N GLY A 56 4.05 7.83 11.14
CA GLY A 56 2.59 7.73 11.05
C GLY A 56 2.08 6.73 10.01
N GLU A 57 2.98 6.06 9.29
CA GLU A 57 2.64 4.99 8.36
C GLU A 57 2.84 3.61 9.00
N VAL A 58 2.12 2.61 8.50
CA VAL A 58 2.27 1.20 8.92
C VAL A 58 2.62 0.33 7.72
N LEU A 59 3.48 -0.65 7.94
CA LEU A 59 3.79 -1.69 6.95
C LEU A 59 2.92 -2.90 7.22
N VAL A 60 2.06 -3.26 6.26
CA VAL A 60 1.14 -4.40 6.38
C VAL A 60 1.60 -5.55 5.50
N GLN A 61 1.74 -6.74 6.09
CA GLN A 61 1.94 -7.96 5.31
C GLN A 61 0.58 -8.46 4.79
N MET A 62 0.27 -8.14 3.53
CA MET A 62 -0.95 -8.60 2.87
C MET A 62 -1.01 -10.13 2.81
N LYS A 63 -2.10 -10.72 3.32
CA LYS A 63 -2.39 -12.16 3.20
C LYS A 63 -3.29 -12.49 2.01
N ALA A 64 -4.18 -11.58 1.66
CA ALA A 64 -5.07 -11.66 0.51
C ALA A 64 -5.49 -10.25 0.09
N ALA A 65 -5.85 -10.06 -1.18
CA ALA A 65 -6.43 -8.84 -1.70
C ALA A 65 -7.69 -9.20 -2.52
N GLY A 66 -8.72 -8.37 -2.42
CA GLY A 66 -9.91 -8.50 -3.26
C GLY A 66 -9.63 -8.03 -4.68
N ILE A 67 -10.36 -8.57 -5.66
CA ILE A 67 -10.38 -8.05 -7.02
C ILE A 67 -11.66 -7.27 -7.21
N CYS A 68 -11.52 -6.00 -7.58
CA CYS A 68 -12.62 -5.11 -7.88
C CYS A 68 -12.79 -4.95 -9.40
N TYR A 69 -13.98 -4.52 -9.81
CA TYR A 69 -14.26 -4.21 -11.22
C TYR A 69 -13.31 -3.14 -11.79
N SER A 70 -12.88 -2.17 -10.98
CA SER A 70 -11.91 -1.15 -11.41
C SER A 70 -10.57 -1.75 -11.83
N ASP A 71 -10.12 -2.83 -11.18
CA ASP A 71 -8.85 -3.47 -11.52
C ASP A 71 -8.90 -4.06 -12.94
N VAL A 72 -10.03 -4.66 -13.31
CA VAL A 72 -10.29 -5.17 -14.66
C VAL A 72 -10.30 -4.04 -15.69
N MET A 73 -10.91 -2.89 -15.34
CA MET A 73 -10.96 -1.73 -16.22
C MET A 73 -9.58 -1.08 -16.41
N ILE A 74 -8.74 -1.05 -15.37
CA ILE A 74 -7.36 -0.58 -15.45
C ILE A 74 -6.51 -1.55 -16.29
N LEU A 75 -6.67 -2.86 -16.09
CA LEU A 75 -6.00 -3.88 -16.89
C LEU A 75 -6.32 -3.73 -18.37
N ALA A 76 -7.59 -3.51 -18.71
CA ALA A 76 -8.07 -3.34 -20.08
C ALA A 76 -7.77 -1.96 -20.70
N ASN A 77 -7.14 -1.04 -19.95
CA ASN A 77 -6.94 0.37 -20.33
C ASN A 77 -8.26 1.09 -20.70
N LYS A 78 -9.33 0.82 -19.93
CA LYS A 78 -10.68 1.38 -20.12
C LYS A 78 -11.20 2.13 -18.89
N TYR A 79 -10.40 2.25 -17.84
CA TYR A 79 -10.79 2.96 -16.62
C TYR A 79 -10.98 4.45 -16.90
N LYS A 80 -12.17 4.98 -16.56
CA LYS A 80 -12.54 6.39 -16.74
C LYS A 80 -12.75 7.06 -15.39
N GLY A 81 -11.68 7.17 -14.61
CA GLY A 81 -11.68 7.90 -13.34
C GLY A 81 -11.57 9.42 -13.54
N ARG A 82 -11.66 10.17 -12.43
CA ARG A 82 -11.42 11.63 -12.42
C ARG A 82 -9.97 11.99 -12.72
N VAL A 83 -9.04 11.09 -12.39
CA VAL A 83 -7.60 11.27 -12.57
C VAL A 83 -7.09 10.11 -13.44
N PRO A 84 -6.15 10.37 -14.37
CA PRO A 84 -5.47 9.31 -15.11
C PRO A 84 -4.80 8.31 -14.16
N VAL A 85 -4.76 7.04 -14.57
CA VAL A 85 -4.06 6.01 -13.81
C VAL A 85 -2.55 6.30 -13.90
N PRO A 86 -1.84 6.50 -12.77
CA PRO A 86 -0.40 6.69 -12.81
C PRO A 86 0.26 5.39 -13.28
N ILE A 87 1.24 5.47 -14.18
CA ILE A 87 2.00 4.31 -14.64
C ILE A 87 3.48 4.56 -14.33
N PRO A 88 4.17 3.64 -13.62
CA PRO A 88 3.70 2.33 -13.15
C PRO A 88 2.79 2.39 -11.91
N LEU A 89 1.87 1.43 -11.79
CA LEU A 89 0.95 1.29 -10.64
C LEU A 89 1.01 -0.12 -10.05
N ILE A 90 1.10 -0.23 -8.72
CA ILE A 90 0.81 -1.47 -7.99
C ILE A 90 -0.71 -1.60 -7.86
N MET A 91 -1.26 -2.74 -8.29
CA MET A 91 -2.70 -2.98 -8.36
C MET A 91 -3.33 -3.29 -7.00
N GLY A 92 -4.64 -3.09 -6.89
CA GLY A 92 -5.43 -3.32 -5.68
C GLY A 92 -5.64 -2.06 -4.85
N HIS A 93 -6.78 -2.01 -4.14
CA HIS A 93 -7.17 -0.92 -3.22
C HIS A 93 -7.86 -1.47 -1.98
#